data_AF-A0A382YMN8-F1
#
_entry.id   AF-A0A382YMN8-F1
#
_cell.length_a   1.000
_cell.length_b   1.000
_cell.length_c   1.000
_cell.angle_alpha   90.00
_cell.angle_beta   90.00
_cell.angle_gamma   90.00
#
_symmetry.space_group_name_H-M   'P 1'
#
loop_
_entity.id
_entity.type
_entity.pdbx_description
1 polymer ?
#
loop_
_entity_poly.entity_id
_entity_poly.type
_entity_poly.pdbx_seq_one_letter_code
_entity_poly.pdbx_strand_id
1 'polypeptide(L)'
;MPSRSLSPPPCEHPSKCGWAILDDLIERGFAFDVELLLKTEQRNPQGLAKVPIAWIDSEAESTTTALSPYLSMLQSIAAMNRKYLPPNPETEAFVTFIEGLDETQWNQLVDNVPEPIASRDPQEFGHFDEVSIDHLGSLLNDN
;
A
#
# COMPACT_ATOMS: atom_id res chain seq x y z
N MET A 1 -36.20 -7.79 4.25
CA MET A 1 -35.00 -8.43 3.64
C MET A 1 -33.99 -8.64 4.77
N PRO A 2 -33.44 -9.84 4.98
CA PRO A 2 -32.47 -10.03 6.05
C PRO A 2 -31.09 -9.55 5.57
N SER A 3 -30.52 -8.61 6.31
CA SER A 3 -29.13 -8.19 6.23
C SER A 3 -28.21 -9.38 6.48
N ARG A 4 -27.43 -9.77 5.46
CA ARG A 4 -26.32 -10.72 5.64
C ARG A 4 -25.21 -10.01 6.40
N SER A 5 -24.99 -10.43 7.65
CA SER A 5 -23.75 -10.18 8.37
C SER A 5 -22.60 -10.75 7.55
N LEU A 6 -21.63 -9.90 7.22
CA LEU A 6 -20.42 -10.23 6.45
C LEU A 6 -19.26 -10.73 7.35
N SER A 7 -19.52 -10.99 8.64
CA SER A 7 -18.48 -11.48 9.53
C SER A 7 -18.29 -12.99 9.33
N PRO A 8 -17.09 -13.46 8.89
CA PRO A 8 -16.81 -14.88 8.85
C PRO A 8 -16.85 -15.47 10.27
N PRO A 9 -17.24 -16.75 10.43
CA PRO A 9 -17.27 -17.41 11.74
C PRO A 9 -15.85 -17.44 12.36
N PRO A 10 -15.73 -17.31 13.69
CA PRO A 10 -14.43 -17.38 14.36
C PRO A 10 -13.78 -18.75 14.12
N CYS A 11 -12.51 -18.75 13.71
CA CYS A 11 -11.76 -19.99 13.49
C CYS A 11 -11.59 -20.75 14.80
N GLU A 12 -12.15 -21.96 14.89
CA GLU A 12 -11.97 -22.81 16.06
C GLU A 12 -10.54 -23.37 16.20
N HIS A 13 -9.72 -23.33 15.13
CA HIS A 13 -8.35 -23.89 15.10
C HIS A 13 -7.35 -22.96 14.40
N PRO A 14 -6.17 -22.67 14.99
CA PRO A 14 -5.19 -21.70 14.45
C PRO A 14 -4.63 -22.09 13.07
N SER A 15 -4.46 -23.38 12.79
CA SER A 15 -3.98 -23.90 11.50
C SER A 15 -4.95 -23.61 10.35
N LYS A 16 -6.26 -23.48 10.63
CA LYS A 16 -7.29 -23.17 9.60
C LYS A 16 -7.37 -21.67 9.30
N CYS A 17 -6.92 -20.83 10.22
CA CYS A 17 -6.98 -19.38 10.08
C CYS A 17 -5.90 -18.81 9.16
N GLY A 18 -4.69 -19.42 9.14
CA GLY A 18 -3.62 -19.03 8.22
C GLY A 18 -3.97 -19.27 6.75
N TRP A 19 -4.52 -20.45 6.42
CA TRP A 19 -4.94 -20.78 5.05
C TRP A 19 -5.99 -19.84 4.50
N ALA A 20 -6.95 -19.45 5.34
CA ALA A 20 -7.95 -18.50 4.92
C ALA A 20 -7.28 -17.20 4.44
N ILE A 21 -6.20 -16.72 5.07
CA ILE A 21 -5.60 -15.40 4.74
C ILE A 21 -4.97 -15.44 3.34
N LEU A 22 -4.43 -16.60 2.97
CA LEU A 22 -3.81 -16.85 1.69
C LEU A 22 -4.81 -17.11 0.55
N ASP A 23 -6.10 -17.29 0.86
CA ASP A 23 -7.13 -17.53 -0.15
C ASP A 23 -7.49 -16.24 -0.91
N ASP A 24 -7.70 -16.33 -2.22
CA ASP A 24 -8.07 -15.19 -3.08
C ASP A 24 -7.14 -13.97 -2.94
N LEU A 25 -5.82 -14.18 -2.97
CA LEU A 25 -4.83 -13.10 -3.06
C LEU A 25 -4.70 -12.59 -4.51
N ILE A 26 -4.51 -11.29 -4.67
CA ILE A 26 -4.23 -10.68 -5.99
C ILE A 26 -2.74 -10.49 -6.26
N GLU A 27 -1.92 -10.31 -5.22
CA GLU A 27 -0.49 -10.12 -5.32
C GLU A 27 0.26 -11.41 -4.93
N ARG A 28 1.31 -11.71 -5.68
CA ARG A 28 2.21 -12.86 -5.45
C ARG A 28 3.69 -12.49 -5.53
N GLY A 29 3.98 -11.24 -5.86
CA GLY A 29 5.30 -10.64 -5.99
C GLY A 29 5.58 -9.66 -4.85
N PHE A 30 6.05 -8.47 -5.20
CA PHE A 30 6.74 -7.58 -4.27
C PHE A 30 5.84 -6.95 -3.19
N ALA A 31 4.55 -6.72 -3.49
CA ALA A 31 3.61 -6.13 -2.52
C ALA A 31 2.84 -7.17 -1.68
N PHE A 32 3.22 -8.46 -1.73
CA PHE A 32 2.47 -9.56 -1.10
C PHE A 32 2.32 -9.37 0.41
N ASP A 33 3.35 -8.87 1.07
CA ASP A 33 3.37 -8.58 2.51
C ASP A 33 2.34 -7.51 2.89
N VAL A 34 2.14 -6.48 2.06
CA VAL A 34 1.10 -5.46 2.26
C VAL A 34 -0.29 -6.10 2.20
N GLU A 35 -0.54 -6.99 1.24
CA GLU A 35 -1.82 -7.69 1.13
C GLU A 35 -2.07 -8.59 2.35
N LEU A 36 -1.03 -9.27 2.84
CA LEU A 36 -1.09 -10.10 4.03
C LEU A 36 -1.46 -9.29 5.28
N LEU A 37 -0.83 -8.13 5.47
CA LEU A 37 -1.12 -7.21 6.56
C LEU A 37 -2.57 -6.73 6.49
N LEU A 38 -3.01 -6.29 5.31
CA LEU A 38 -4.38 -5.79 5.10
C LEU A 38 -5.43 -6.84 5.45
N LYS A 39 -5.30 -8.06 4.92
CA LYS A 39 -6.26 -9.15 5.18
C LYS A 39 -6.23 -9.62 6.63
N THR A 40 -5.08 -9.52 7.29
CA THR A 40 -4.95 -9.80 8.73
C THR A 40 -5.78 -8.80 9.54
N GLU A 41 -5.60 -7.50 9.30
CA GLU A 41 -6.34 -6.44 10.00
C GLU A 41 -7.85 -6.53 9.73
N GLN A 42 -8.28 -6.84 8.50
CA GLN A 42 -9.70 -6.99 8.17
C GLN A 42 -10.41 -8.10 8.94
N ARG A 43 -9.67 -9.15 9.31
CA ARG A 43 -10.24 -10.33 9.98
C ARG A 43 -10.14 -10.25 11.48
N ASN A 44 -9.09 -9.61 11.96
CA ASN A 44 -8.89 -9.35 13.36
C ASN A 44 -8.49 -7.88 13.50
N PRO A 45 -9.46 -6.96 13.62
CA PRO A 45 -9.17 -5.55 13.85
C PRO A 45 -8.29 -5.39 15.09
N GLN A 46 -7.27 -4.55 15.00
CA GLN A 46 -6.23 -4.37 16.03
C GLN A 46 -5.41 -5.65 16.30
N GLY A 47 -5.43 -6.60 15.36
CA GLY A 47 -4.68 -7.85 15.43
C GLY A 47 -3.21 -7.71 15.03
N LEU A 48 -2.82 -6.56 14.50
CA LEU A 48 -1.44 -6.24 14.17
C LEU A 48 -0.74 -5.55 15.34
N ALA A 49 0.45 -6.05 15.68
CA ALA A 49 1.34 -5.42 16.65
C ALA A 49 2.67 -5.05 15.98
N LYS A 50 3.13 -3.82 16.17
CA LYS A 50 4.48 -3.41 15.79
C LYS A 50 5.46 -3.85 16.88
N VAL A 51 6.46 -4.65 16.51
CA VAL A 51 7.51 -5.08 17.43
C VAL A 51 8.85 -4.53 16.92
N PRO A 52 9.64 -3.85 17.76
CA PRO A 52 10.96 -3.42 17.36
C PRO A 52 11.85 -4.65 17.14
N ILE A 53 12.32 -4.81 15.90
CA ILE A 53 13.37 -5.77 15.56
C ILE A 53 14.67 -4.95 15.51
N ALA A 54 15.76 -5.49 16.06
CA ALA A 54 17.05 -4.80 16.17
C ALA A 54 17.47 -4.17 14.83
N TRP A 55 18.16 -3.02 14.92
CA TRP A 55 18.59 -2.17 13.80
C TRP A 55 19.18 -2.98 12.65
N ILE A 56 18.45 -3.07 11.54
CA ILE A 56 18.98 -3.53 10.26
C ILE A 56 19.62 -2.30 9.62
N ASP A 57 20.91 -2.38 9.29
CA ASP A 57 21.59 -1.31 8.57
C ASP A 57 21.08 -1.31 7.11
N SER A 58 19.95 -0.62 6.90
CA SER A 58 19.06 -0.83 5.75
C SER A 58 19.71 -0.57 4.39
N GLU A 59 20.72 0.29 4.34
CA GLU A 59 21.47 0.62 3.12
C GLU A 59 22.40 -0.52 2.69
N ALA A 60 23.07 -1.17 3.66
CA ALA A 60 24.06 -2.22 3.39
C ALA A 60 23.43 -3.58 3.10
N GLU A 61 22.21 -3.82 3.60
CA GLU A 61 21.46 -5.07 3.39
C GLU A 61 20.31 -4.94 2.39
N SER A 62 20.02 -3.75 1.86
CA SER A 62 19.03 -3.59 0.78
C SER A 62 19.54 -4.23 -0.51
N THR A 63 18.90 -5.31 -0.91
CA THR A 63 19.15 -5.98 -2.20
C THR A 63 18.43 -5.28 -3.37
N THR A 64 17.64 -4.25 -3.10
CA THR A 64 16.83 -3.51 -4.08
C THR A 64 17.62 -2.33 -4.62
N THR A 65 18.53 -2.60 -5.56
CA THR A 65 19.31 -1.57 -6.28
C THR A 65 18.57 -0.97 -7.49
N ALA A 66 17.36 -1.46 -7.80
CA ALA A 66 16.56 -0.98 -8.91
C ALA A 66 15.32 -0.22 -8.41
N LEU A 67 15.09 0.98 -8.91
CA LEU A 67 13.82 1.73 -8.75
C LEU A 67 12.62 1.04 -9.43
N SER A 68 12.88 0.01 -10.21
CA SER A 68 11.93 -0.66 -11.10
C SER A 68 10.71 -1.34 -10.43
N PRO A 69 10.75 -1.89 -9.19
CA PRO A 69 9.56 -2.54 -8.63
C PRO A 69 8.59 -1.56 -7.97
N TYR A 70 8.93 -0.28 -7.78
CA TYR A 70 8.12 0.61 -6.94
C TYR A 70 6.81 1.05 -7.60
N LEU A 71 6.81 1.38 -8.90
CA LEU A 71 5.57 1.71 -9.60
C LEU A 71 4.61 0.52 -9.61
N SER A 72 5.11 -0.67 -9.96
CA SER A 72 4.28 -1.88 -9.98
C SER A 72 3.78 -2.25 -8.59
N MET A 73 4.60 -2.08 -7.55
CA MET A 73 4.17 -2.24 -6.15
C MET A 73 3.04 -1.27 -5.78
N LEU A 74 3.15 0.02 -6.13
CA LEU A 74 2.10 1.01 -5.86
C LEU A 74 0.81 0.69 -6.62
N GLN A 75 0.90 0.24 -7.88
CA GLN A 75 -0.25 -0.19 -8.66
C GLN A 75 -0.92 -1.45 -8.06
N SER A 76 -0.13 -2.38 -7.52
CA SER A 76 -0.67 -3.52 -6.76
C SER A 76 -1.40 -3.05 -5.50
N ILE A 77 -0.88 -2.07 -4.76
CA ILE A 77 -1.54 -1.49 -3.59
C ILE A 77 -2.85 -0.79 -3.99
N ALA A 78 -2.87 -0.08 -5.13
CA ALA A 78 -4.08 0.51 -5.69
C ALA A 78 -5.14 -0.56 -6.01
N ALA A 79 -4.75 -1.68 -6.61
CA ALA A 79 -5.63 -2.82 -6.86
C ALA A 79 -6.14 -3.47 -5.54
N MET A 80 -5.30 -3.53 -4.50
CA MET A 80 -5.73 -4.00 -3.17
C MET A 80 -6.76 -3.07 -2.55
N ASN A 81 -6.58 -1.75 -2.69
CA ASN A 81 -7.56 -0.76 -2.22
C ASN A 81 -8.93 -1.03 -2.86
N ARG A 82 -8.97 -1.17 -4.19
CA ARG A 82 -10.19 -1.49 -4.95
C ARG A 82 -10.88 -2.77 -4.48
N LYS A 83 -10.10 -3.81 -4.19
CA LYS A 83 -10.63 -5.14 -3.85
C LYS A 83 -11.12 -5.23 -2.41
N TYR A 84 -10.35 -4.66 -1.48
CA TYR A 84 -10.51 -4.96 -0.06
C TYR A 84 -11.14 -3.82 0.72
N LEU A 85 -10.92 -2.56 0.34
CA LEU A 85 -11.36 -1.42 1.13
C LEU A 85 -12.70 -0.84 0.61
N PRO A 86 -13.53 -0.26 1.49
CA PRO A 86 -14.72 0.44 1.05
C PRO A 86 -14.32 1.67 0.21
N PRO A 87 -15.13 2.05 -0.80
CA PRO A 87 -14.86 3.23 -1.62
C PRO A 87 -14.75 4.50 -0.76
N ASN A 88 -13.70 5.29 -1.00
CA ASN A 88 -13.47 6.59 -0.37
C ASN A 88 -13.09 7.62 -1.45
N PRO A 89 -13.88 8.67 -1.70
CA PRO A 89 -13.60 9.65 -2.75
C PRO A 89 -12.20 10.27 -2.71
N GLU A 90 -11.64 10.47 -1.52
CA GLU A 90 -10.29 11.01 -1.35
C GLU A 90 -9.23 10.01 -1.82
N THR A 91 -9.36 8.75 -1.40
CA THR A 91 -8.46 7.67 -1.80
C THR A 91 -8.61 7.29 -3.27
N GLU A 92 -9.84 7.36 -3.79
CA GLU A 92 -10.19 7.03 -5.17
C GLU A 92 -9.43 7.89 -6.20
N ALA A 93 -9.22 9.16 -5.88
CA ALA A 93 -8.44 10.05 -6.74
C ALA A 93 -6.97 9.58 -6.82
N PHE A 94 -6.37 9.20 -5.69
CA PHE A 94 -4.99 8.71 -5.64
C PHE A 94 -4.84 7.34 -6.31
N VAL A 95 -5.77 6.43 -6.07
CA VAL A 95 -5.83 5.12 -6.72
C VAL A 95 -5.86 5.29 -8.23
N THR A 96 -6.76 6.14 -8.74
CA THR A 96 -6.89 6.41 -10.18
C THR A 96 -5.62 7.06 -10.75
N PHE A 97 -5.00 7.98 -10.02
CA PHE A 97 -3.75 8.61 -10.43
C PHE A 97 -2.63 7.58 -10.58
N ILE A 98 -2.40 6.74 -9.57
CA ILE A 98 -1.35 5.71 -9.58
C ILE A 98 -1.59 4.63 -10.65
N GLU A 99 -2.83 4.20 -10.84
CA GLU A 99 -3.22 3.25 -11.89
C GLU A 99 -2.92 3.80 -13.30
N GLY A 100 -2.98 5.12 -13.48
CA GLY A 100 -2.74 5.81 -14.75
C GLY A 100 -1.27 6.10 -15.06
N LEU A 101 -0.35 5.95 -14.10
CA LEU A 101 1.06 6.25 -14.30
C LEU A 101 1.74 5.18 -15.17
N ASP A 102 2.50 5.64 -16.17
CA ASP A 102 3.50 4.84 -16.85
C ASP A 102 4.92 5.01 -16.26
N GLU A 103 5.88 4.23 -16.74
CA GLU A 103 7.27 4.31 -16.27
C GLU A 103 7.92 5.66 -16.53
N THR A 104 7.53 6.36 -17.60
CA THR A 104 8.09 7.67 -17.96
C THR A 104 7.63 8.72 -16.96
N GLN A 105 6.33 8.77 -16.69
CA GLN A 105 5.72 9.67 -15.71
C GLN A 105 6.23 9.36 -14.29
N TRP A 106 6.37 8.08 -13.95
CA TRP A 106 6.95 7.68 -12.67
C TRP A 106 8.38 8.20 -12.49
N ASN A 107 9.24 8.03 -13.49
CA ASN A 107 10.61 8.52 -13.42
C ASN A 107 10.65 10.05 -13.29
N GLN A 108 9.75 10.78 -13.96
CA GLN A 108 9.63 12.23 -13.80
C GLN A 108 9.26 12.63 -12.35
N LEU A 109 8.35 11.91 -11.70
CA LEU A 109 8.00 12.16 -10.30
C LEU A 109 9.16 11.86 -9.36
N VAL A 110 9.91 10.78 -9.61
CA VAL A 110 11.10 10.41 -8.82
C VAL A 110 12.23 11.43 -9.00
N ASP A 111 12.37 12.02 -10.18
CA ASP A 111 13.37 13.07 -10.42
C ASP A 111 12.97 14.41 -9.80
N ASN A 112 11.68 14.61 -9.48
CA ASN A 112 11.12 15.86 -9.00
C ASN A 112 10.30 15.67 -7.70
N VAL A 113 10.80 14.84 -6.77
CA VAL A 113 10.08 14.54 -5.52
C VAL A 113 9.76 15.83 -4.76
N PRO A 114 8.48 16.09 -4.41
CA PRO A 114 8.10 17.24 -3.59
C PRO A 114 8.84 17.28 -2.26
N GLU A 115 9.23 18.47 -1.83
CA GLU A 115 9.96 18.67 -0.57
C GLU A 115 9.28 18.04 0.67
N PRO A 116 7.95 18.12 0.85
CA PRO A 116 7.27 17.45 1.97
C PRO A 116 7.44 15.92 2.00
N ILE A 117 7.77 15.30 0.87
CA ILE A 117 8.09 13.86 0.79
C ILE A 117 9.60 13.66 0.97
N ALA A 118 10.43 14.51 0.35
CA ALA A 118 11.88 14.34 0.31
C ALA A 118 12.57 14.52 1.67
N SER A 119 12.09 15.44 2.52
CA SER A 119 12.78 15.80 3.77
C SER A 119 12.08 15.35 5.05
N ARG A 120 10.90 14.75 4.95
CA ARG A 120 10.11 14.35 6.12
C ARG A 120 10.57 13.00 6.70
N ASP A 121 10.48 12.89 8.02
CA ASP A 121 10.70 11.61 8.70
C ASP A 121 9.59 10.61 8.31
N PRO A 122 9.92 9.42 7.78
CA PRO A 122 8.95 8.39 7.45
C PRO A 122 8.01 7.98 8.59
N GLN A 123 8.43 8.18 9.85
CA GLN A 123 7.58 7.91 11.02
C GLN A 123 6.39 8.87 11.13
N GLU A 124 6.43 10.00 10.42
CA GLU A 124 5.39 11.04 10.45
C GLU A 124 4.34 10.90 9.35
N PHE A 125 4.50 9.98 8.38
CA PHE A 125 3.56 9.83 7.25
C PHE A 125 2.18 9.25 7.62
N GLY A 126 1.90 8.98 8.89
CA GLY A 126 0.61 8.43 9.34
C GLY A 126 -0.61 9.34 9.14
N HIS A 127 -0.39 10.63 8.87
CA HIS A 127 -1.40 11.66 8.63
C HIS A 127 -0.94 12.61 7.52
N PHE A 128 -0.63 12.09 6.33
CA PHE A 128 0.00 12.89 5.28
C PHE A 128 -1.00 13.35 4.21
N ASP A 129 -1.29 14.65 4.22
CA ASP A 129 -2.18 15.39 3.32
C ASP A 129 -1.50 16.62 2.68
N GLU A 130 -0.16 16.75 2.80
CA GLU A 130 0.60 17.92 2.33
C GLU A 130 0.91 17.92 0.82
N VAL A 131 0.81 16.77 0.15
CA VAL A 131 1.00 16.66 -1.30
C VAL A 131 -0.30 16.17 -1.93
N SER A 132 -0.93 17.03 -2.72
CA SER A 132 -2.13 16.71 -3.47
C SER A 132 -1.81 16.08 -4.82
N ILE A 133 -2.81 15.42 -5.41
CA ILE A 133 -2.73 14.90 -6.79
C ILE A 133 -2.53 16.04 -7.79
N ASP A 134 -3.13 17.21 -7.55
CA ASP A 134 -2.94 18.37 -8.43
C ASP A 134 -1.48 18.83 -8.44
N HIS A 135 -0.79 18.78 -7.29
CA HIS A 135 0.63 19.07 -7.20
C HIS A 135 1.47 18.00 -7.91
N LEU A 136 1.18 16.71 -7.72
CA LEU A 136 1.87 15.65 -8.46
C LEU A 136 1.62 15.77 -9.98
N GLY A 137 0.40 16.16 -10.37
CA GLY A 137 0.02 16.39 -11.76
C GLY A 137 0.73 17.58 -12.39
N SER A 138 1.02 18.66 -11.64
CA SER A 138 1.79 19.79 -12.19
C SER A 138 3.22 19.37 -12.54
N LEU A 139 3.85 18.52 -11.74
CA LEU A 139 5.20 18.00 -12.00
C LEU A 139 5.31 17.16 -13.28
N LEU A 140 4.20 16.53 -13.70
CA LEU A 140 4.13 15.77 -14.95
C LEU A 140 3.90 16.67 -16.18
N ASN A 141 3.39 17.88 -15.99
CA ASN A 141 3.01 18.79 -17.08
C ASN A 141 4.04 19.90 -17.33
N ASP A 142 5.04 20.07 -16.47
CA ASP A 142 6.06 21.13 -16.55
C ASP A 142 7.22 20.84 -17.54
N ASN A 143 7.03 19.93 -18.51
CA ASN A 143 7.99 19.63 -19.60
C ASN A 143 7.37 19.72 -21.00
#